data_AF-A0A5D0SAY8-F1
#
_entry.id   AF-A0A5D0SAY8-F1
#
_cell.length_a   1.000
_cell.length_b   1.000
_cell.length_c   1.000
_cell.angle_alpha   90.00
_cell.angle_beta   90.00
_cell.angle_gamma   90.00
#
_symmetry.space_group_name_H-M   'P 1'
#
loop_
_entity.id
_entity.type
_entity.pdbx_description
1 polymer ?
#
loop_
_entity_poly.entity_id
_entity_poly.type
_entity_poly.pdbx_seq_one_letter_code
_entity_poly.pdbx_strand_id
1 'polypeptide(L)'
;MTGLLIPAVLLILAAAAIPFAMARVLPEGIAGLVVNGAISALVLTGMSAAYFLWAYGRTDTRVVDLLGAAPGATLVYFLRLGVQAGLIWAPVMILSLSAQPKRWKTVQW
;
A
#
# COMPACT_ATOMS: atom_id res chain seq x y z
N MET A 1 12.87 7.62 -19.27
CA MET A 1 11.85 8.34 -18.46
C MET A 1 10.55 7.54 -18.26
N THR A 2 10.25 6.51 -19.05
CA THR A 2 9.02 5.69 -18.96
C THR A 2 9.01 4.60 -17.88
N GLY A 3 10.18 4.24 -17.32
CA GLY A 3 10.31 3.10 -16.40
C GLY A 3 9.61 3.23 -15.04
N LEU A 4 9.35 4.46 -14.57
CA LEU A 4 8.68 4.74 -13.28
C LEU A 4 7.17 4.96 -13.41
N LEU A 5 6.67 5.15 -14.63
CA LEU A 5 5.28 5.54 -14.84
C LEU A 5 4.33 4.35 -14.62
N ILE A 6 4.68 3.19 -15.18
CA ILE A 6 3.92 1.94 -15.01
C ILE A 6 3.75 1.57 -13.52
N PRO A 7 4.82 1.46 -12.70
CA PRO A 7 4.67 1.08 -11.30
C PRO A 7 3.88 2.10 -10.47
N ALA A 8 4.05 3.40 -10.74
CA ALA A 8 3.26 4.44 -10.09
C ALA A 8 1.75 4.32 -10.42
N VAL A 9 1.41 4.09 -11.69
CA VAL A 9 0.02 3.88 -12.12
C VAL A 9 -0.57 2.63 -11.47
N LEU A 10 0.16 1.51 -11.46
CA LEU A 10 -0.30 0.28 -10.81
C LEU A 10 -0.54 0.49 -9.31
N LEU A 11 0.33 1.24 -8.64
CA LEU A 11 0.19 1.56 -7.23
C LEU A 11 -1.02 2.46 -6.95
N ILE A 12 -1.29 3.44 -7.81
CA ILE A 12 -2.48 4.29 -7.75
C ILE A 12 -3.75 3.45 -7.95
N LEU A 13 -3.77 2.56 -8.93
CA LEU A 13 -4.90 1.66 -9.17
C LEU A 13 -5.14 0.72 -7.98
N ALA A 14 -4.07 0.18 -7.40
CA ALA A 14 -4.16 -0.62 -6.19
C ALA A 14 -4.70 0.20 -5.00
N ALA A 15 -4.24 1.45 -4.83
CA ALA A 15 -4.72 2.34 -3.78
C ALA A 15 -6.20 2.68 -3.89
N ALA A 16 -6.73 2.69 -5.12
CA ALA A 16 -8.16 2.82 -5.36
C ALA A 16 -8.91 1.51 -5.08
N ALA A 17 -8.40 0.38 -5.58
CA ALA A 17 -9.12 -0.90 -5.55
C ALA A 17 -9.13 -1.58 -4.17
N ILE A 18 -8.01 -1.54 -3.44
CA ILE A 18 -7.84 -2.27 -2.18
C ILE A 18 -8.86 -1.85 -1.12
N PRO A 19 -9.08 -0.54 -0.84
CA PRO A 19 -10.08 -0.13 0.15
C PRO A 19 -11.49 -0.64 -0.18
N PHE A 20 -11.88 -0.64 -1.45
CA PHE A 20 -13.18 -1.18 -1.88
C PHE A 20 -13.26 -2.70 -1.78
N ALA A 21 -12.17 -3.41 -2.04
CA ALA A 21 -12.11 -4.86 -1.86
C ALA A 21 -12.27 -5.22 -0.37
N MET A 22 -11.55 -4.51 0.52
CA MET A 22 -11.61 -4.70 1.96
C MET A 22 -12.98 -4.32 2.57
N ALA A 23 -13.65 -3.31 2.00
CA ALA A 23 -14.99 -2.90 2.45
C ALA A 23 -16.07 -3.97 2.26
N ARG A 24 -15.82 -5.01 1.43
CA ARG A 24 -16.76 -6.12 1.24
C ARG A 24 -16.75 -7.14 2.39
N VAL A 25 -15.66 -7.18 3.15
CA VAL A 25 -15.45 -8.18 4.21
C VAL A 25 -15.48 -7.57 5.61
N LEU A 26 -15.21 -6.26 5.72
CA LEU A 26 -15.23 -5.54 6.98
C LEU A 26 -16.64 -5.04 7.32
N PRO A 27 -17.00 -4.95 8.62
CA PRO A 27 -18.28 -4.38 9.03
C PRO A 27 -18.40 -2.90 8.62
N GLU A 28 -19.63 -2.46 8.39
CA GLU A 28 -19.94 -1.04 8.16
C GLU A 28 -19.73 -0.22 9.46
N GLY A 29 -19.48 1.09 9.34
CA GLY A 29 -19.25 2.00 10.47
C GLY A 29 -17.82 2.54 10.58
N ILE A 30 -17.61 3.49 11.50
CA ILE A 30 -16.32 4.19 11.67
C ILE A 30 -15.20 3.21 12.02
N ALA A 31 -15.46 2.27 12.95
CA ALA A 31 -14.46 1.28 13.33
C ALA A 31 -14.01 0.42 12.15
N GLY A 32 -14.95 -0.03 11.31
CA GLY A 32 -14.66 -0.76 10.08
C GLY A 32 -13.84 0.07 9.08
N LEU A 33 -14.14 1.37 8.96
CA LEU A 33 -13.41 2.29 8.09
C LEU A 33 -11.96 2.51 8.56
N VAL A 34 -11.74 2.64 9.86
CA VAL A 34 -10.39 2.75 10.46
C VAL A 34 -9.60 1.47 10.23
N VAL A 35 -10.19 0.31 10.49
CA VAL A 35 -9.56 -1.00 10.24
C VAL A 35 -9.24 -1.17 8.75
N ASN A 36 -10.16 -0.77 7.86
CA ASN A 36 -9.94 -0.79 6.42
C ASN A 36 -8.74 0.09 6.03
N GLY A 37 -8.68 1.32 6.55
CA GLY A 37 -7.58 2.23 6.29
C GLY A 37 -6.24 1.68 6.75
N ALA A 38 -6.18 1.08 7.95
CA ALA A 38 -4.98 0.46 8.48
C ALA A 38 -4.50 -0.72 7.62
N ILE A 39 -5.41 -1.65 7.29
CA ILE A 39 -5.08 -2.83 6.46
C ILE A 39 -4.65 -2.37 5.05
N SER A 40 -5.39 -1.46 4.43
CA SER A 40 -5.06 -0.91 3.11
C SER A 40 -3.69 -0.25 3.10
N ALA A 41 -3.36 0.55 4.12
CA ALA A 41 -2.06 1.19 4.25
C ALA A 41 -0.92 0.17 4.40
N LEU A 42 -1.13 -0.90 5.19
CA LEU A 42 -0.16 -1.98 5.34
C LEU A 42 0.08 -2.72 4.02
N VAL A 43 -0.99 -3.04 3.30
CA VAL A 43 -0.88 -3.72 1.99
C VAL A 43 -0.16 -2.84 0.98
N LEU A 44 -0.52 -1.56 0.86
CA LEU A 44 0.10 -0.62 -0.09
C LEU A 44 1.57 -0.36 0.25
N THR A 45 1.90 -0.25 1.54
CA THR A 45 3.28 -0.17 2.03
C THR A 45 4.05 -1.43 1.65
N GLY A 46 3.47 -2.61 1.88
CA GLY A 46 4.07 -3.90 1.52
C GLY A 46 4.29 -4.05 0.02
N MET A 47 3.31 -3.69 -0.81
CA MET A 47 3.43 -3.69 -2.27
C MET A 47 4.53 -2.75 -2.76
N SER A 48 4.61 -1.55 -2.17
CA SER A 48 5.65 -0.57 -2.50
C SER A 48 7.03 -1.07 -2.10
N ALA A 49 7.16 -1.62 -0.88
CA ALA A 49 8.40 -2.20 -0.38
C ALA A 49 8.87 -3.38 -1.25
N ALA A 50 7.96 -4.28 -1.63
CA ALA A 50 8.25 -5.40 -2.50
C ALA A 50 8.70 -4.94 -3.90
N TYR A 51 8.03 -3.92 -4.46
CA TYR A 51 8.43 -3.32 -5.71
C TYR A 51 9.84 -2.71 -5.63
N PHE A 52 10.14 -1.93 -4.59
CA PHE A 52 11.47 -1.34 -4.42
C PHE A 52 12.54 -2.41 -4.22
N LEU A 53 12.29 -3.43 -3.41
CA LEU A 53 13.23 -4.53 -3.22
C LEU A 53 13.54 -5.23 -4.56
N TRP A 54 12.51 -5.51 -5.36
CA TRP A 54 12.67 -6.12 -6.67
C TRP A 54 13.42 -5.20 -7.65
N ALA A 55 13.03 -3.92 -7.74
CA ALA A 55 13.63 -2.96 -8.66
C ALA A 55 15.12 -2.71 -8.33
N TYR A 56 15.44 -2.55 -7.05
CA TYR A 56 16.79 -2.33 -6.57
C TYR A 56 17.64 -3.61 -6.72
N GLY A 57 17.09 -4.78 -6.39
CA GLY A 57 17.78 -6.07 -6.55
C GLY A 57 18.13 -6.42 -8.00
N ARG A 58 17.36 -5.92 -8.98
CA ARG A 58 17.72 -6.06 -10.41
C ARG A 58 18.80 -5.08 -10.88
N THR A 59 19.01 -3.99 -10.15
CA THR A 59 19.95 -2.93 -10.53
C THR A 59 21.30 -3.12 -9.86
N ASP A 60 21.31 -3.61 -8.61
CA ASP A 60 22.50 -3.79 -7.79
C ASP A 60 22.41 -5.11 -7.00
N THR A 61 23.35 -6.02 -7.23
CA THR A 61 23.42 -7.33 -6.55
C THR A 61 23.65 -7.19 -5.05
N ARG A 62 24.23 -6.07 -4.60
CA ARG A 62 24.50 -5.79 -3.18
C ARG A 62 23.24 -5.82 -2.33
N VAL A 63 22.08 -5.52 -2.91
CA VAL A 63 20.78 -5.56 -2.21
C VAL A 63 20.41 -7.00 -1.83
N VAL A 64 20.71 -7.96 -2.71
CA VAL A 64 20.47 -9.38 -2.46
C VAL A 64 21.44 -9.90 -1.39
N ASP A 65 22.70 -9.47 -1.45
CA ASP A 65 23.71 -9.82 -0.44
C ASP A 65 23.32 -9.28 0.95
N LEU A 66 22.83 -8.02 1.01
CA LEU A 66 22.35 -7.40 2.25
C LEU A 66 21.10 -8.08 2.80
N LEU A 67 20.21 -8.56 1.93
CA LEU A 67 19.06 -9.35 2.36
C LEU A 67 19.48 -10.67 3.00
N GLY A 68 20.55 -11.31 2.50
CA GLY A 68 21.13 -12.50 3.10
C GLY A 68 21.89 -12.23 4.41
N ALA A 69 22.67 -11.15 4.47
CA ALA A 69 23.51 -10.83 5.63
C ALA A 69 22.75 -10.17 6.79
N ALA A 70 21.77 -9.32 6.49
CA ALA A 70 20.99 -8.56 7.47
C ALA A 70 19.52 -8.44 7.03
N PRO A 71 18.76 -9.55 7.00
CA PRO A 71 17.40 -9.58 6.46
C PRO A 71 16.46 -8.60 7.17
N GLY A 72 16.50 -8.54 8.50
CA GLY A 72 15.63 -7.65 9.28
C GLY A 72 15.86 -6.17 8.97
N ALA A 73 17.13 -5.73 8.97
CA ALA A 73 17.47 -4.35 8.66
C ALA A 73 17.12 -3.96 7.22
N THR A 74 17.35 -4.87 6.27
CA THR A 74 17.01 -4.69 4.86
C THR A 74 15.49 -4.56 4.67
N LEU A 75 14.70 -5.44 5.29
CA LEU A 75 13.24 -5.38 5.23
C LEU A 75 12.70 -4.08 5.84
N VAL A 76 13.21 -3.65 7.00
CA VAL A 76 12.81 -2.38 7.63
C VAL A 76 13.12 -1.18 6.72
N TYR A 77 14.26 -1.18 6.05
CA TYR A 77 14.62 -0.14 5.09
C TYR A 77 13.60 -0.05 3.94
N PHE A 78 13.25 -1.18 3.31
CA PHE A 78 12.28 -1.19 2.21
C PHE A 78 10.85 -0.89 2.67
N LEU A 79 10.45 -1.30 3.88
CA LEU A 79 9.18 -0.88 4.47
C LEU A 79 9.13 0.63 4.67
N ARG A 80 10.22 1.25 5.14
CA ARG A 80 10.30 2.72 5.27
C ARG A 80 10.18 3.41 3.90
N LEU A 81 10.81 2.88 2.86
CA LEU A 81 10.61 3.36 1.48
C LEU A 81 9.15 3.20 1.04
N GLY A 82 8.50 2.07 1.36
CA GLY A 82 7.09 1.85 1.07
C GLY A 82 6.15 2.85 1.74
N VAL A 83 6.45 3.25 2.99
CA VAL A 83 5.73 4.31 3.69
C VAL A 83 5.97 5.67 3.02
N GLN A 84 7.20 5.97 2.59
CA GLN A 84 7.51 7.21 1.86
C GLN A 84 6.79 7.30 0.51
N ALA A 85 6.62 6.17 -0.18
CA ALA A 85 5.76 6.09 -1.37
C ALA A 85 4.28 6.41 -1.07
N GLY A 86 3.89 6.54 0.20
CA GLY A 86 2.60 7.05 0.65
C GLY A 86 2.25 8.41 0.10
N LEU A 87 3.23 9.24 -0.28
CA LEU A 87 2.98 10.48 -1.00
C LEU A 87 2.21 10.28 -2.31
N ILE A 88 2.32 9.09 -2.91
CA ILE A 88 1.61 8.71 -4.14
C ILE A 88 0.30 8.00 -3.81
N TRP A 89 0.34 6.95 -2.98
CA TRP A 89 -0.83 6.08 -2.78
C TRP A 89 -1.81 6.60 -1.71
N ALA A 90 -1.35 7.33 -0.69
CA ALA A 90 -2.19 7.71 0.44
C ALA A 90 -3.35 8.65 0.06
N PRO A 91 -3.17 9.70 -0.78
CA PRO A 91 -4.29 10.54 -1.19
C PRO A 91 -5.40 9.75 -1.88
N VAL A 92 -5.04 8.83 -2.77
CA VAL A 92 -5.99 7.98 -3.51
C VAL A 92 -6.71 7.01 -2.57
N MET A 93 -5.98 6.40 -1.64
CA MET A 93 -6.55 5.53 -0.62
C MET A 93 -7.55 6.27 0.27
N ILE A 94 -7.19 7.46 0.76
CA ILE A 94 -8.05 8.30 1.61
C ILE A 94 -9.32 8.69 0.86
N LEU A 95 -9.20 9.13 -0.40
CA LEU A 95 -10.37 9.42 -1.24
C LEU A 95 -11.26 8.18 -1.40
N SER A 96 -10.67 7.01 -1.59
CA SER A 96 -11.41 5.76 -1.74
C SER A 96 -12.14 5.34 -0.46
N LEU A 97 -11.52 5.53 0.71
CA LEU A 97 -12.16 5.32 2.02
C LEU A 97 -13.31 6.32 2.24
N SER A 98 -13.11 7.59 1.90
CA SER A 98 -14.12 8.64 2.07
C SER A 98 -15.39 8.42 1.24
N ALA A 99 -15.29 7.65 0.15
CA ALA A 99 -16.42 7.29 -0.70
C ALA A 99 -17.26 6.12 -0.15
N GLN A 100 -16.78 5.38 0.85
CA GLN A 100 -17.44 4.18 1.37
C GLN A 100 -18.77 4.43 2.09
N PRO A 101 -18.91 5.46 2.95
CA PRO A 101 -20.17 5.69 3.67
C PRO A 101 -21.40 5.84 2.76
N LYS A 102 -21.20 6.34 1.53
CA LYS A 102 -22.27 6.46 0.51
C LYS A 102 -22.85 5.11 0.07
N ARG A 103 -22.17 4.00 0.38
CA ARG A 103 -22.53 2.64 -0.05
C ARG A 103 -23.01 1.76 1.10
N TRP A 104 -23.04 2.25 2.33
CA TRP A 104 -23.49 1.46 3.48
C TRP A 104 -24.99 1.18 3.40
N LYS A 105 -25.37 -0.07 3.63
CA LYS A 105 -26.77 -0.52 3.61
C LYS A 105 -27.44 -0.36 4.98
N THR A 106 -26.64 -0.40 6.03
CA THR A 106 -27.03 -0.24 7.42
C THR A 106 -26.39 1.01 7.98
N VAL A 107 -27.19 1.91 8.55
CA VAL A 107 -26.67 3.11 9.21
C VAL A 107 -25.92 2.65 10.46
N GLN A 108 -24.60 2.83 10.48
CA GLN A 108 -23.72 2.59 11.61
C GLN A 108 -23.02 3.93 11.89
N TRP A 109 -23.27 4.50 13.08
CA TRP A 109 -22.72 5.79 13.52
C TRP A 109 -21.31 5.61 14.08
#